data_AF-A0AAU9KPF6-F1
#
_entry.id   AF-A0AAU9KPF6-F1
#
_cell.length_a   1.000
_cell.length_b   1.000
_cell.length_c   1.000
_cell.angle_alpha   90.00
_cell.angle_beta   90.00
_cell.angle_gamma   90.00
#
_symmetry.space_group_name_H-M   'P 1'
#
loop_
_entity.id
_entity.type
_entity.pdbx_description
1 polymer ?
#
loop_
_entity_poly.entity_id
_entity_poly.type
_entity_poly.pdbx_seq_one_letter_code
_entity_poly.pdbx_strand_id
1 'polypeptide(L)'
;MVAIAVGIYSKEGRITNLAEQDDEMTPLEIKLKILADKILWIGLMAGCFVIVILWLRFFIELGTGNNEWNADDYRASDLIYAIIVGISVIAVAIPEGLPLAVAISLAYSVRKMQKEQILVKRLYACETMGGADCICLDKTGILTKI
;
A
#
# COMPACT_ATOMS: atom_id res chain seq x y z
N MET A 1 -47.92 8.27 -29.34
CA MET A 1 -46.68 7.63 -28.85
C MET A 1 -46.64 7.82 -27.34
N VAL A 2 -46.53 6.74 -26.56
CA VAL A 2 -46.49 6.80 -25.09
C VAL A 2 -45.10 6.35 -24.64
N ALA A 3 -44.45 7.12 -23.78
CA ALA A 3 -43.16 6.75 -23.20
C ALA A 3 -43.37 5.62 -22.17
N ILE A 4 -42.64 4.52 -22.34
CA ILE A 4 -42.79 3.30 -21.52
C ILE A 4 -41.73 3.24 -20.41
N ALA A 5 -40.55 3.84 -20.63
CA ALA A 5 -39.47 3.96 -19.65
C ALA A 5 -38.54 5.13 -20.01
N VAL A 6 -38.01 5.82 -18.99
CA VAL A 6 -37.06 6.95 -19.12
C VAL A 6 -35.97 6.85 -18.06
N GLY A 7 -34.82 7.49 -18.31
CA GLY A 7 -33.70 7.52 -17.38
C GLY A 7 -33.15 6.12 -17.05
N ILE A 8 -32.91 5.86 -15.76
CA ILE A 8 -32.34 4.60 -15.24
C ILE A 8 -33.19 3.35 -15.50
N TYR A 9 -34.50 3.52 -15.75
CA TYR A 9 -35.40 2.41 -16.06
C TYR A 9 -35.42 2.08 -17.57
N SER A 10 -34.80 2.92 -18.40
CA SER A 10 -34.59 2.62 -19.82
C SER A 10 -33.52 1.54 -20.01
N LYS A 11 -33.51 0.88 -21.16
CA LYS A 11 -32.50 -0.15 -21.48
C LYS A 11 -31.09 0.40 -21.45
N GLU A 12 -30.88 1.61 -21.97
CA GLU A 12 -29.58 2.28 -21.95
C GLU A 12 -29.16 2.64 -20.52
N GLY A 13 -30.04 3.27 -19.73
CA GLY A 13 -29.74 3.61 -18.33
C GLY A 13 -29.40 2.40 -17.47
N ARG A 14 -30.01 1.24 -17.76
CA ARG A 14 -29.70 -0.02 -17.08
C ARG A 14 -28.33 -0.59 -17.46
N ILE A 15 -27.87 -0.39 -18.70
CA ILE A 15 -26.53 -0.82 -19.14
C ILE A 15 -25.47 0.07 -18.50
N THR A 16 -25.70 1.38 -18.43
CA THR A 16 -24.80 2.32 -17.76
C THR A 16 -24.64 1.99 -16.28
N ASN A 17 -25.75 1.74 -15.56
CA ASN A 17 -25.69 1.34 -14.14
C ASN A 17 -24.98 0.00 -13.92
N LEU A 18 -25.04 -0.93 -14.87
CA LEU A 18 -24.30 -2.19 -14.78
C LEU A 18 -22.81 -2.04 -15.14
N ALA A 19 -22.47 -1.04 -15.95
CA ALA A 19 -21.09 -0.74 -16.34
C ALA A 19 -20.35 0.10 -15.29
N GLU A 20 -21.08 0.83 -14.46
CA GLU A 20 -20.58 1.57 -13.31
C GLU A 20 -20.34 0.61 -12.13
N GLN A 21 -19.33 -0.27 -12.28
CA GLN A 21 -18.80 -1.05 -11.17
C GLN A 21 -17.64 -0.30 -10.53
N ASP A 22 -17.59 -0.31 -9.20
CA ASP A 22 -16.48 0.27 -8.43
C ASP A 22 -15.16 -0.45 -8.77
N ASP A 23 -14.06 0.30 -8.80
CA ASP A 23 -12.72 -0.27 -8.97
C ASP A 23 -12.41 -1.18 -7.76
N GLU A 24 -12.41 -2.48 -7.98
CA GLU A 24 -11.93 -3.46 -7.02
C GLU A 24 -10.40 -3.38 -6.92
N MET A 25 -9.87 -3.53 -5.70
CA MET A 25 -8.41 -3.56 -5.47
C MET A 25 -7.77 -4.72 -6.21
N THR A 26 -6.58 -4.50 -6.77
CA THR A 26 -5.90 -5.56 -7.54
C THR A 26 -5.21 -6.58 -6.61
N PRO A 27 -4.95 -7.82 -7.07
CA PRO A 27 -4.39 -8.85 -6.21
C PRO A 27 -3.04 -8.48 -5.58
N LEU A 28 -2.19 -7.72 -6.28
CA LEU A 28 -0.90 -7.24 -5.81
C LEU A 28 -1.10 -6.12 -4.81
N GLU A 29 -2.05 -5.20 -5.02
CA GLU A 29 -2.37 -4.17 -4.01
C GLU A 29 -2.77 -4.81 -2.68
N ILE A 30 -3.59 -5.87 -2.72
CA ILE A 30 -3.98 -6.63 -1.53
C ILE A 30 -2.74 -7.27 -0.88
N LYS A 31 -1.88 -7.94 -1.65
CA LYS A 31 -0.66 -8.58 -1.12
C LYS A 31 0.32 -7.55 -0.56
N LEU A 32 0.47 -6.41 -1.23
CA LEU A 32 1.36 -5.31 -0.85
C LEU A 32 0.92 -4.72 0.48
N LYS A 33 -0.39 -4.49 0.65
CA LYS A 33 -0.98 -4.02 1.90
C LYS A 33 -0.68 -4.99 3.05
N ILE A 34 -0.87 -6.29 2.84
CA ILE A 34 -0.55 -7.31 3.85
C ILE A 34 0.95 -7.28 4.22
N LEU A 35 1.85 -7.10 3.24
CA LEU A 35 3.28 -7.01 3.50
C LEU A 35 3.64 -5.71 4.26
N ALA A 36 3.09 -4.57 3.83
CA ALA A 36 3.29 -3.29 4.49
C ALA A 36 2.81 -3.33 5.95
N ASP A 37 1.62 -3.88 6.20
CA ASP A 37 1.05 -4.03 7.54
C ASP A 37 1.91 -4.94 8.44
N LYS A 38 2.48 -6.02 7.87
CA LYS A 38 3.40 -6.91 8.62
C LYS A 38 4.70 -6.21 8.99
N ILE A 39 5.31 -5.47 8.06
CA ILE A 39 6.54 -4.73 8.32
C ILE A 39 6.28 -3.65 9.37
N LEU A 40 5.15 -2.95 9.28
CA LEU A 40 4.73 -1.96 10.26
C LEU A 40 4.57 -2.56 11.66
N TRP A 41 3.91 -3.71 11.77
CA TRP A 41 3.71 -4.38 13.06
C TRP A 41 5.03 -4.84 13.69
N ILE A 42 5.94 -5.39 12.88
CA ILE A 42 7.29 -5.78 13.33
C ILE A 42 8.09 -4.54 13.76
N GLY A 43 8.04 -3.47 12.97
CA GLY A 43 8.72 -2.20 13.27
C GLY A 43 8.22 -1.57 14.56
N LEU A 44 6.90 -1.61 14.79
CA LEU A 44 6.28 -1.14 16.03
C LEU A 44 6.73 -1.97 17.23
N MET A 45 6.75 -3.31 17.10
CA MET A 45 7.22 -4.19 18.17
C MET A 45 8.69 -3.92 18.51
N ALA A 46 9.55 -3.76 17.50
CA ALA A 46 10.97 -3.45 17.70
C ALA A 46 11.18 -2.06 18.31
N GLY A 47 10.47 -1.02 17.83
CA GLY A 47 10.57 0.34 18.36
C GLY A 47 10.11 0.41 19.83
N CYS A 48 9.00 -0.26 20.16
CA CYS A 48 8.52 -0.38 21.53
C CYS A 48 9.56 -1.07 22.42
N PHE A 49 10.16 -2.15 21.95
CA PHE A 49 11.20 -2.88 22.68
C PHE A 49 12.43 -2.00 22.99
N VAL A 50 12.88 -1.19 22.03
CA VAL A 50 13.99 -0.25 22.22
C VAL A 50 13.64 0.84 23.24
N ILE A 51 12.43 1.42 23.17
CA ILE A 51 11.96 2.41 24.14
C ILE A 51 11.93 1.80 25.55
N VAL A 52 11.42 0.58 25.71
CA VAL A 52 11.37 -0.12 27.00
C VAL A 52 12.78 -0.34 27.57
N ILE A 53 13.75 -0.73 26.74
CA ILE A 53 15.15 -0.90 27.19
C ILE A 53 15.75 0.43 27.65
N LEU A 54 15.51 1.52 26.92
CA LEU A 54 16.01 2.85 27.26
C LEU A 54 15.36 3.38 28.53
N TRP A 55 14.05 3.16 28.71
CA TRP A 55 13.35 3.47 29.95
C TRP A 55 13.86 2.67 31.15
N LEU A 56 14.14 1.38 30.98
CA LEU A 56 14.72 0.55 32.04
C LEU A 56 16.13 1.04 32.41
N ARG A 57 16.97 1.39 31.43
CA ARG A 57 18.28 2.02 31.70
C ARG A 57 18.14 3.30 32.50
N PHE A 58 17.24 4.19 32.08
CA PHE A 58 16.96 5.44 32.78
C PHE A 58 16.54 5.21 34.25
N PHE A 59 15.66 4.23 34.52
CA PHE A 59 15.23 3.90 35.88
C PHE A 59 16.34 3.30 36.75
N ILE A 60 17.20 2.43 36.19
CA ILE A 60 18.34 1.85 36.92
C ILE A 60 19.35 2.94 37.27
N GLU A 61 19.64 3.83 36.32
CA GLU A 61 20.60 4.92 36.49
C GLU A 61 20.10 5.95 37.54
N LEU A 62 18.79 6.16 37.61
CA LEU A 62 18.14 6.95 38.66
C LEU A 62 18.25 6.29 40.05
N GLY A 63 18.15 4.95 40.12
CA GLY A 63 18.20 4.17 41.36
C GLY A 63 19.60 3.89 41.90
N THR A 64 20.63 3.90 41.04
CA THR A 64 22.03 3.63 41.43
C THR A 64 22.72 4.82 42.12
N GLY A 65 22.10 6.00 42.21
CA GLY A 65 22.54 7.06 43.14
C GLY A 65 23.97 7.57 42.95
N ASN A 66 24.57 7.39 41.75
CA ASN A 66 25.84 8.01 41.42
C ASN A 66 25.59 9.49 41.10
N ASN A 67 25.77 10.32 42.12
CA ASN A 67 25.50 11.77 42.13
C ASN A 67 26.55 12.60 41.35
N GLU A 68 27.13 12.07 40.27
CA GLU A 68 28.06 12.84 39.43
C GLU A 68 27.33 13.63 38.31
N TRP A 69 26.03 13.39 38.12
CA TRP A 69 25.20 14.03 37.08
C TRP A 69 24.26 15.07 37.69
N ASN A 70 24.83 16.15 38.22
CA ASN A 70 24.09 17.35 38.65
C ASN A 70 24.04 18.39 37.52
N ALA A 71 23.08 18.25 36.62
CA ALA A 71 22.34 19.34 36.01
C ALA A 71 21.08 18.76 35.38
N ASP A 72 19.98 19.43 35.63
CA ASP A 72 18.66 19.06 35.15
C ASP A 72 18.57 18.95 33.61
N ASP A 73 19.54 19.53 32.90
CA ASP A 73 19.65 19.56 31.44
C ASP A 73 19.99 18.18 30.81
N TYR A 74 20.76 17.35 31.51
CA TYR A 74 21.19 16.04 30.97
C TYR A 74 20.06 15.00 31.02
N ARG A 75 19.21 15.07 32.06
CA ARG A 75 18.06 14.15 32.22
C ARG A 75 16.99 14.38 31.17
N ALA A 76 16.72 15.64 30.83
CA ALA A 76 15.80 15.99 29.75
C ALA A 76 16.36 15.54 28.39
N SER A 77 17.66 15.72 28.17
CA SER A 77 18.33 15.33 26.92
C SER A 77 18.26 13.81 26.67
N ASP A 78 18.43 12.98 27.70
CA ASP A 78 18.43 11.52 27.55
C ASP A 78 17.02 10.96 27.28
N LEU A 79 15.99 11.56 27.91
CA LEU A 79 14.58 11.25 27.61
C LEU A 79 14.20 11.62 26.17
N ILE A 80 14.61 12.81 25.72
CA ILE A 80 14.39 13.27 24.34
C ILE A 80 15.13 12.34 23.36
N TYR A 81 16.35 11.93 23.68
CA TYR A 81 17.12 11.00 22.87
C TYR A 81 16.40 9.64 22.73
N ALA A 82 15.85 9.09 23.81
CA ALA A 82 15.10 7.84 23.76
C ALA A 82 13.85 7.93 22.87
N ILE A 83 13.14 9.07 22.89
CA ILE A 83 12.00 9.32 22.02
C ILE A 83 12.43 9.45 20.55
N ILE A 84 13.51 10.18 20.26
CA ILE A 84 14.05 10.33 18.90
C ILE A 84 14.46 8.97 18.32
N VAL A 85 15.13 8.13 19.12
CA VAL A 85 15.52 6.77 18.72
C VAL A 85 14.29 5.89 18.49
N GLY A 86 13.27 5.98 19.34
CA GLY A 86 12.01 5.25 19.13
C GLY A 86 11.30 5.63 17.82
N ILE A 87 11.18 6.93 17.56
CA ILE A 87 10.56 7.45 16.33
C ILE A 87 11.40 7.08 15.10
N SER A 88 12.73 7.13 15.18
CA SER A 88 13.60 6.80 14.04
C SER A 88 13.51 5.32 13.65
N VAL A 89 13.38 4.40 14.63
CA VAL A 89 13.16 2.97 14.36
C VAL A 89 11.83 2.75 13.63
N ILE A 90 10.76 3.44 14.04
CA ILE A 90 9.46 3.34 13.38
C ILE A 90 9.52 3.92 11.96
N ALA A 91 10.17 5.07 11.77
CA ALA A 91 10.31 5.71 10.46
C ALA A 91 11.08 4.83 9.46
N VAL A 92 12.18 4.19 9.90
CA VAL A 92 12.96 3.27 9.08
C VAL A 92 12.15 2.02 8.66
N ALA A 93 11.15 1.62 9.45
CA ALA A 93 10.31 0.48 9.13
C ALA A 93 9.27 0.76 8.03
N ILE A 94 8.95 2.03 7.73
CA ILE A 94 7.98 2.36 6.69
C ILE A 94 8.60 2.10 5.31
N PRO A 95 8.05 1.17 4.50
CA PRO A 95 8.66 0.81 3.22
C PRO A 95 8.24 1.79 2.12
N GLU A 96 8.72 3.03 2.17
CA GLU A 96 8.38 4.10 1.20
C GLU A 96 8.79 3.77 -0.25
N GLY A 97 9.85 2.97 -0.43
CA GLY A 97 10.33 2.54 -1.75
C GLY A 97 9.52 1.41 -2.39
N LEU A 98 8.69 0.70 -1.61
CA LEU A 98 7.93 -0.46 -2.06
C LEU A 98 6.85 -0.10 -3.11
N PRO A 99 5.96 0.91 -2.91
CA PRO A 99 4.99 1.31 -3.93
C PRO A 99 5.68 1.89 -5.19
N LEU A 100 6.81 2.58 -5.02
CA LEU A 100 7.56 3.17 -6.12
C LEU A 100 8.19 2.10 -7.03
N ALA A 101 8.82 1.08 -6.43
CA ALA A 101 9.39 -0.03 -7.18
C ALA A 101 8.33 -0.80 -7.99
N VAL A 102 7.15 -1.03 -7.39
CA VAL A 102 6.02 -1.71 -8.05
C VAL A 102 5.49 -0.88 -9.22
N ALA A 103 5.28 0.42 -9.05
CA ALA A 103 4.81 1.30 -10.11
C ALA A 103 5.77 1.32 -11.32
N ILE A 104 7.08 1.36 -11.07
CA ILE A 104 8.10 1.32 -12.13
C ILE A 104 8.06 -0.02 -12.87
N SER A 105 7.93 -1.13 -12.14
CA SER A 105 7.84 -2.48 -12.73
C SER A 105 6.61 -2.63 -13.63
N LEU A 106 5.45 -2.13 -13.19
CA LEU A 106 4.21 -2.10 -13.98
C LEU A 106 4.34 -1.19 -15.20
N ALA A 107 4.90 0.01 -15.04
CA ALA A 107 5.13 0.95 -16.14
C ALA A 107 6.07 0.35 -17.21
N TYR A 108 7.12 -0.35 -16.79
CA TYR A 108 8.00 -1.09 -17.69
C TYR A 108 7.24 -2.19 -18.46
N SER A 109 6.39 -2.93 -17.77
CA SER A 109 5.58 -4.01 -18.36
C SER A 109 4.59 -3.47 -19.40
N VAL A 110 3.87 -2.38 -19.08
CA VAL A 110 2.99 -1.67 -20.04
C VAL A 110 3.78 -1.18 -21.25
N ARG A 111 4.96 -0.59 -21.03
CA ARG A 111 5.81 -0.12 -22.13
C ARG A 111 6.27 -1.26 -23.04
N LYS A 112 6.51 -2.45 -22.50
CA LYS A 112 6.82 -3.64 -23.30
C LYS A 112 5.60 -4.09 -24.10
N MET A 113 4.44 -4.21 -23.48
CA MET A 113 3.18 -4.61 -24.14
C MET A 113 2.77 -3.64 -25.26
N GLN A 114 3.04 -2.34 -25.09
CA GLN A 114 2.80 -1.33 -26.13
C GLN A 114 3.61 -1.60 -27.41
N LYS A 115 4.85 -2.10 -27.29
CA LYS A 115 5.67 -2.46 -28.45
C LYS A 115 5.08 -3.66 -29.20
N GLU A 116 4.36 -4.53 -28.49
CA GLU A 116 3.67 -5.71 -29.03
C GLU A 116 2.25 -5.38 -29.53
N GLN A 117 1.94 -4.10 -29.77
CA GLN A 117 0.62 -3.61 -30.24
C GLN A 117 -0.53 -3.82 -29.24
N ILE A 118 -0.24 -3.96 -27.95
CA ILE A 118 -1.24 -4.05 -26.89
C ILE A 118 -1.33 -2.70 -26.17
N LEU A 119 -2.49 -2.03 -26.26
CA LEU A 119 -2.74 -0.75 -25.59
C LEU A 119 -3.37 -0.98 -24.21
N VAL A 120 -2.56 -0.85 -23.16
CA VAL A 120 -3.02 -0.93 -21.77
C VAL A 120 -3.39 0.46 -21.26
N LYS A 121 -4.67 0.67 -20.90
CA LYS A 121 -5.17 1.97 -20.39
C LYS A 121 -5.01 2.16 -18.88
N ARG A 122 -4.93 1.06 -18.11
CA ARG A 122 -4.79 1.06 -16.65
C ARG A 122 -3.59 0.20 -16.27
N LEU A 123 -2.61 0.76 -15.56
CA LEU A 123 -1.36 0.08 -15.20
C LEU A 123 -1.60 -1.27 -14.52
N TYR A 124 -2.53 -1.32 -13.57
CA TYR A 124 -2.85 -2.52 -12.81
C TYR A 124 -3.53 -3.62 -13.64
N ALA A 125 -4.07 -3.31 -14.82
CA ALA A 125 -4.70 -4.32 -15.67
C ALA A 125 -3.68 -5.37 -16.16
N CYS A 126 -2.40 -5.00 -16.30
CA CYS A 126 -1.34 -5.96 -16.62
C CYS A 126 -1.20 -7.06 -15.57
N GLU A 127 -1.43 -6.71 -14.31
CA GLU A 127 -1.30 -7.61 -13.19
C GLU A 127 -2.48 -8.60 -13.15
N THR A 128 -3.70 -8.08 -13.21
CA THR A 128 -4.93 -8.89 -13.25
C THR A 128 -4.94 -9.82 -14.46
N MET A 129 -4.51 -9.33 -15.63
CA MET A 129 -4.42 -10.14 -16.84
C MET A 129 -3.37 -11.26 -16.73
N GLY A 130 -2.29 -11.03 -15.98
CA GLY A 130 -1.25 -12.04 -15.73
C GLY A 130 -1.73 -13.21 -14.85
N GLY A 131 -2.76 -12.98 -14.03
CA GLY A 131 -3.40 -14.00 -13.19
C GLY A 131 -4.75 -14.49 -13.70
N ALA A 132 -5.10 -14.22 -14.96
CA ALA A 132 -6.41 -14.60 -15.49
C ALA A 132 -6.50 -16.12 -15.77
N ASP A 133 -7.46 -16.79 -15.15
CA ASP A 133 -7.73 -18.22 -15.35
C ASP A 133 -8.69 -18.51 -16.53
N CYS A 134 -9.55 -17.55 -16.86
CA CYS A 134 -10.54 -17.67 -17.92
C CYS A 134 -10.57 -16.41 -18.79
N ILE A 135 -10.56 -16.60 -20.11
CA ILE A 135 -10.66 -15.51 -21.09
C ILE A 135 -11.98 -15.67 -21.84
N CYS A 136 -12.94 -14.80 -21.55
CA CYS A 136 -14.21 -14.71 -22.26
C CYS A 136 -14.03 -13.85 -23.52
N LEU A 137 -14.04 -14.48 -24.70
CA LEU A 137 -13.95 -13.79 -25.98
C LEU A 137 -15.30 -13.81 -26.69
N ASP A 138 -15.66 -12.69 -27.32
CA ASP A 138 -16.81 -12.67 -28.23
C ASP A 138 -16.44 -13.37 -29.56
N LYS A 139 -17.44 -13.89 -30.27
CA LYS A 139 -17.22 -14.59 -31.55
C LYS A 139 -17.05 -13.61 -32.70
N THR A 140 -17.99 -12.68 -32.85
CA THR A 140 -18.07 -11.80 -34.02
C THR A 140 -17.07 -10.67 -33.87
N GLY A 141 -16.20 -10.46 -34.86
CA GLY A 141 -15.19 -9.38 -34.85
C GLY A 141 -13.94 -9.66 -34.01
N ILE A 142 -13.92 -10.72 -33.19
CA ILE A 142 -12.73 -11.18 -32.44
C ILE A 142 -12.22 -12.52 -32.98
N LEU A 143 -12.99 -13.62 -32.85
CA LEU A 143 -12.60 -14.94 -33.37
C LEU A 143 -12.89 -15.09 -34.87
N THR A 144 -13.92 -14.39 -35.35
CA THR A 144 -14.35 -14.41 -36.75
C THR A 144 -14.26 -13.03 -37.36
N LYS A 145 -13.75 -12.95 -38.60
CA LYS A 145 -13.75 -11.71 -39.38
C LYS A 145 -15.19 -11.37 -39.75
N ILE A 146 -15.52 -10.08 -39.68
CA ILE A 146 -16.77 -9.51 -40.21
C ILE A 146 -16.69 -9.50 -41.74
#